data_AF-A0A0R0CSI9-F1
#
_entry.id   AF-A0A0R0CSI9-F1
#
_cell.length_a   1.000
_cell.length_b   1.000
_cell.length_c   1.000
_cell.angle_alpha   90.00
_cell.angle_beta   90.00
_cell.angle_gamma   90.00
#
_symmetry.space_group_name_H-M   'P 1'
#
loop_
_entity.id
_entity.type
_entity.pdbx_description
1 polymer ?
#
loop_
_entity_poly.entity_id
_entity_poly.type
_entity_poly.pdbx_seq_one_letter_code
_entity_poly.pdbx_strand_id
1 'polypeptide(L)'
;MASNASRHHSTQTTAVAPPPSLDANPAPVSSINADRRQWLQMMAADEQWQCNEQVGQCVQALLRGASAGGSQRGIQAETLAAVAHELDCYRDFRRLRALEAGLRHCSEQDFPFDRQHWQRARQAEQALREYHRHVRDESFVLAPPDQFRIH
;
A
#
# COMPACT_ATOMS: atom_id res chain seq x y z
N MET A 1 -65.98 -17.67 27.53
CA MET A 1 -66.15 -17.57 29.00
C MET A 1 -64.78 -17.42 29.63
N ALA A 2 -64.76 -16.67 30.72
CA ALA A 2 -63.63 -15.92 31.26
C ALA A 2 -62.55 -16.74 31.99
N SER A 3 -61.50 -15.99 32.36
CA SER A 3 -60.62 -16.15 33.52
C SER A 3 -59.21 -16.65 33.19
N ASN A 4 -58.23 -15.74 33.06
CA ASN A 4 -57.39 -15.17 34.15
C ASN A 4 -56.73 -16.26 35.01
N ALA A 5 -55.44 -16.51 34.81
CA ALA A 5 -54.30 -15.76 35.38
C ALA A 5 -53.99 -16.22 36.81
N SER A 6 -52.86 -16.93 36.97
CA SER A 6 -52.14 -16.96 38.23
C SER A 6 -50.64 -17.08 38.02
N ARG A 7 -49.95 -16.20 38.75
CA ARG A 7 -48.52 -15.88 38.82
C ARG A 7 -47.65 -17.11 39.03
N HIS A 8 -46.40 -17.05 38.54
CA HIS A 8 -45.22 -17.11 39.39
C HIS A 8 -44.06 -16.37 38.68
N HIS A 9 -43.55 -15.33 39.32
CA HIS A 9 -42.35 -14.61 38.91
C HIS A 9 -41.15 -15.38 39.46
N SER A 10 -40.40 -16.07 38.59
CA SER A 10 -39.08 -16.60 38.92
C SER A 10 -38.03 -15.67 38.32
N THR A 11 -37.41 -14.88 39.18
CA THR A 11 -36.17 -14.16 38.89
C THR A 11 -35.04 -15.18 38.68
N GLN A 12 -34.69 -15.47 37.44
CA GLN A 12 -33.47 -16.21 37.13
C GLN A 12 -32.40 -15.23 36.65
N THR A 13 -31.56 -14.84 37.60
CA THR A 13 -30.24 -14.23 37.39
C THR A 13 -29.45 -15.10 36.42
N THR A 14 -29.43 -14.70 35.14
CA THR A 14 -28.53 -15.29 34.15
C THR A 14 -27.22 -14.54 34.27
N ALA A 15 -26.26 -15.16 34.96
CA ALA A 15 -24.89 -14.70 35.02
C ALA A 15 -24.34 -14.60 33.59
N VAL A 16 -24.08 -13.37 33.16
CA VAL A 16 -23.40 -13.05 31.91
C VAL A 16 -22.02 -13.68 31.96
N ALA A 17 -21.79 -14.62 31.05
CA ALA A 17 -20.48 -15.22 30.83
C ALA A 17 -19.45 -14.11 30.53
N PRO A 18 -18.24 -14.17 31.11
CA PRO A 18 -17.18 -13.25 30.74
C PRO A 18 -16.81 -13.43 29.26
N PRO A 19 -16.48 -12.36 28.53
CA PRO A 19 -16.05 -12.46 27.15
C PRO A 19 -14.79 -13.35 27.07
N PRO A 20 -14.64 -14.19 26.02
CA PRO A 20 -13.43 -14.95 25.83
C PRO A 20 -12.26 -13.96 25.75
N SER A 21 -11.30 -14.17 26.63
CA SER A 21 -10.02 -13.48 26.64
C SER A 21 -9.51 -13.36 25.20
N LEU A 22 -9.20 -12.12 24.79
CA LEU A 22 -8.31 -11.88 23.67
C LEU A 22 -6.95 -12.46 24.05
N ASP A 23 -6.78 -13.77 23.89
CA ASP A 23 -5.49 -14.33 23.53
C ASP A 23 -5.17 -13.72 22.17
N ALA A 24 -4.48 -12.59 22.24
CA ALA A 24 -3.75 -12.02 21.14
C ALA A 24 -2.75 -13.08 20.67
N ASN A 25 -3.20 -13.96 19.79
CA ASN A 25 -2.36 -14.83 19.00
C ASN A 25 -1.42 -13.90 18.22
N PRO A 26 -0.11 -13.80 18.56
CA PRO A 26 0.79 -13.03 17.74
C PRO A 26 0.92 -13.82 16.45
N ALA A 27 0.34 -13.32 15.36
CA ALA A 27 0.61 -13.86 14.03
C ALA A 27 2.12 -14.10 13.93
N PRO A 28 2.56 -15.31 13.53
CA PRO A 28 3.97 -15.65 13.63
C PRO A 28 4.74 -14.69 12.76
N VAL A 29 5.78 -14.05 13.32
CA VAL A 29 6.70 -13.12 12.65
C VAL A 29 7.26 -13.71 11.34
N SER A 30 7.22 -15.03 11.23
CA SER A 30 7.46 -15.85 10.04
C SER A 30 6.59 -15.48 8.82
N SER A 31 5.32 -15.12 9.01
CA SER A 31 4.38 -14.71 7.96
C SER A 31 4.84 -13.43 7.26
N ILE A 32 5.22 -12.41 8.05
CA ILE A 32 5.68 -11.11 7.52
C ILE A 32 6.96 -11.29 6.69
N ASN A 33 7.84 -12.20 7.12
CA ASN A 33 9.05 -12.54 6.36
C ASN A 33 8.74 -13.33 5.08
N ALA A 34 7.76 -14.23 5.11
CA ALA A 34 7.31 -14.98 3.94
C ALA A 34 6.67 -14.06 2.89
N ASP A 35 5.79 -13.15 3.32
CA ASP A 35 5.14 -12.17 2.45
C ASP A 35 6.17 -11.26 1.78
N ARG A 36 7.13 -10.75 2.56
CA ARG A 36 8.23 -9.92 2.02
C ARG A 36 9.08 -10.69 1.03
N ARG A 37 9.37 -11.96 1.29
CA ARG A 37 10.12 -12.82 0.36
C ARG A 37 9.37 -13.03 -0.94
N GLN A 38 8.07 -13.30 -0.88
CA GLN A 38 7.23 -13.44 -2.07
C GLN A 38 7.26 -12.16 -2.91
N TRP A 39 7.12 -10.98 -2.28
CA TRP A 39 7.22 -9.71 -3.01
C TRP A 39 8.59 -9.50 -3.66
N LEU A 40 9.68 -9.86 -2.99
CA LEU A 40 11.03 -9.80 -3.57
C LEU A 40 11.18 -10.77 -4.75
N GLN A 41 10.60 -11.96 -4.69
CA GLN A 41 10.60 -12.92 -5.80
C GLN A 41 9.79 -12.39 -6.99
N MET A 42 8.60 -11.84 -6.75
CA MET A 42 7.78 -11.25 -7.80
C MET A 42 8.51 -10.08 -8.49
N MET A 43 9.08 -9.16 -7.69
CA MET A 43 9.86 -8.04 -8.21
C MET A 43 11.07 -8.49 -9.03
N ALA A 44 11.76 -9.57 -8.61
CA ALA A 44 12.92 -10.09 -9.32
C ALA A 44 12.57 -10.88 -10.60
N ALA A 45 11.34 -11.41 -10.71
CA ALA A 45 10.85 -12.17 -11.86
C ALA A 45 10.16 -11.30 -12.91
N ASP A 46 9.79 -10.06 -12.57
CA ASP A 46 9.06 -9.15 -13.45
C ASP A 46 10.01 -8.46 -14.43
N GLU A 47 10.03 -8.92 -15.68
CA GLU A 47 10.90 -8.39 -16.75
C GLU A 47 10.61 -6.91 -17.08
N GLN A 48 9.40 -6.43 -16.80
CA GLN A 48 9.03 -5.03 -17.04
C GLN A 48 9.52 -4.10 -15.92
N TRP A 49 9.97 -4.67 -14.80
CA TRP A 49 10.55 -3.95 -13.67
C TRP A 49 12.08 -4.10 -13.64
N GLN A 50 12.77 -3.15 -14.27
CA GLN A 50 14.24 -3.15 -14.33
C GLN A 50 14.84 -2.52 -13.07
N CYS A 51 15.12 -3.28 -12.02
CA CYS A 51 15.83 -2.78 -10.83
C CYS A 51 17.23 -2.24 -11.16
N ASN A 52 17.75 -1.34 -10.31
CA ASN A 52 19.18 -1.03 -10.33
C ASN A 52 19.99 -2.30 -10.04
N GLU A 53 21.10 -2.52 -10.76
CA GLU A 53 21.95 -3.69 -10.64
C GLU A 53 22.38 -3.99 -9.19
N GLN A 54 22.78 -2.98 -8.41
CA GLN A 54 23.17 -3.17 -7.01
C GLN A 54 22.01 -3.65 -6.14
N VAL A 55 20.82 -3.10 -6.37
CA VAL A 55 19.59 -3.50 -5.68
C VAL A 55 19.21 -4.92 -6.10
N GLY A 56 19.30 -5.25 -7.39
CA GLY A 56 19.05 -6.61 -7.90
C GLY A 56 20.00 -7.64 -7.29
N GLN A 57 21.30 -7.36 -7.25
CA GLN A 57 22.29 -8.23 -6.60
C GLN A 57 21.99 -8.43 -5.11
N CYS A 58 21.60 -7.35 -4.41
CA CYS A 58 21.21 -7.42 -3.01
C CYS A 58 19.92 -8.24 -2.79
N VAL A 59 18.91 -8.06 -3.64
CA VAL A 59 17.67 -8.85 -3.62
C VAL A 59 17.98 -10.33 -3.81
N GLN A 60 18.84 -10.67 -4.77
CA GLN A 60 19.26 -12.05 -5.01
C GLN A 60 20.08 -12.62 -3.84
N ALA A 61 20.91 -11.81 -3.18
CA ALA A 61 21.61 -12.22 -1.96
C ALA A 61 20.63 -12.49 -0.80
N LEU A 62 19.61 -11.64 -0.62
CA LEU A 62 18.57 -11.81 0.39
C LEU A 62 17.72 -13.06 0.14
N LEU A 63 17.31 -13.30 -1.11
CA LEU A 63 16.54 -14.49 -1.50
C LEU A 63 17.34 -15.79 -1.27
N ARG A 64 18.66 -15.78 -1.53
CA ARG A 64 19.56 -16.92 -1.27
C ARG A 64 19.83 -17.12 0.22
N GLY A 65 20.18 -16.07 0.95
CA GLY A 65 20.52 -16.12 2.38
C GLY A 65 19.33 -16.48 3.28
N ALA A 66 18.10 -16.21 2.84
CA ALA A 66 16.91 -16.66 3.55
C ALA A 66 16.60 -18.16 3.34
N SER A 67 17.29 -18.88 2.45
CA SER A 67 17.12 -20.34 2.23
C SER A 67 18.04 -21.20 3.10
N ALA A 68 19.12 -20.63 3.61
CA ALA A 68 20.09 -21.30 4.48
C ALA A 68 20.50 -20.23 5.48
N GLY A 69 20.14 -20.35 6.76
CA GLY A 69 20.19 -19.34 7.83
C GLY A 69 21.51 -18.57 7.99
N GLY A 70 21.89 -17.85 6.96
CA GLY A 70 23.22 -17.35 6.68
C GLY A 70 23.27 -15.88 7.03
N SER A 71 24.30 -15.53 7.79
CA SER A 71 24.57 -14.18 8.27
C SER A 71 24.37 -13.12 7.18
N GLN A 72 23.36 -12.26 7.37
CA GLN A 72 23.13 -11.01 6.63
C GLN A 72 24.26 -9.97 6.83
N ARG A 73 25.36 -10.34 7.51
CA ARG A 73 26.44 -9.47 8.01
C ARG A 73 27.24 -8.71 6.93
N GLY A 74 27.02 -9.00 5.64
CA GLY A 74 27.70 -8.31 4.55
C GLY A 74 26.88 -7.23 3.85
N ILE A 75 25.57 -7.14 4.09
CA ILE A 75 24.70 -6.17 3.40
C ILE A 75 24.69 -4.87 4.18
N GLN A 76 25.08 -3.78 3.53
CA GLN A 76 25.09 -2.45 4.14
C GLN A 76 23.66 -1.96 4.42
N ALA A 77 23.49 -1.18 5.49
CA ALA A 77 22.18 -0.68 5.92
C ALA A 77 21.52 0.20 4.85
N GLU A 78 22.30 1.03 4.15
CA GLU A 78 21.85 1.83 3.00
C GLU A 78 21.31 0.97 1.85
N THR A 79 21.95 -0.16 1.55
CA THR A 79 21.49 -1.07 0.49
C THR A 79 20.18 -1.75 0.89
N LEU A 80 20.03 -2.11 2.16
CA LEU A 80 18.77 -2.63 2.70
C LEU A 80 17.63 -1.59 2.64
N ALA A 81 17.94 -0.33 2.93
CA ALA A 81 16.98 0.77 2.79
C ALA A 81 16.59 0.98 1.33
N ALA A 82 17.57 0.93 0.40
CA ALA A 82 17.31 1.02 -1.03
C ALA A 82 16.43 -0.13 -1.54
N VAL A 83 16.65 -1.37 -1.08
CA VAL A 83 15.79 -2.53 -1.41
C VAL A 83 14.37 -2.34 -0.87
N ALA A 84 14.21 -1.82 0.35
CA ALA A 84 12.90 -1.54 0.91
C ALA A 84 12.15 -0.49 0.10
N HIS A 85 12.82 0.61 -0.25
CA HIS A 85 12.27 1.65 -1.11
C HIS A 85 11.88 1.11 -2.49
N GLU A 86 12.74 0.32 -3.13
CA GLU A 86 12.47 -0.28 -4.43
C GLU A 86 11.24 -1.20 -4.39
N LEU A 87 11.04 -1.94 -3.29
CA LEU A 87 9.87 -2.79 -3.08
C LEU A 87 8.57 -1.97 -3.03
N ASP A 88 8.58 -0.83 -2.33
CA ASP A 88 7.43 0.06 -2.26
C ASP A 88 7.12 0.68 -3.63
N CYS A 89 8.16 1.06 -4.38
CA CYS A 89 8.01 1.50 -5.76
C CYS A 89 7.41 0.41 -6.66
N TYR A 90 7.85 -0.85 -6.50
CA TYR A 90 7.31 -1.97 -7.28
C TYR A 90 5.83 -2.25 -6.97
N ARG A 91 5.43 -2.15 -5.69
CA ARG A 91 4.03 -2.29 -5.30
C ARG A 91 3.14 -1.21 -5.93
N ASP A 92 3.62 0.02 -5.94
CA ASP A 92 2.92 1.14 -6.59
C ASP A 92 2.85 0.95 -8.11
N PHE A 93 3.95 0.50 -8.74
CA PHE A 93 3.98 0.13 -10.15
C PHE A 93 2.91 -0.89 -10.51
N ARG A 94 2.81 -2.00 -9.77
CA ARG A 94 1.79 -3.03 -10.02
C ARG A 94 0.38 -2.49 -9.84
N ARG A 95 0.16 -1.68 -8.80
CA ARG A 95 -1.14 -1.04 -8.56
C ARG A 95 -1.53 -0.14 -9.74
N LEU A 96 -0.62 0.73 -10.21
CA LEU A 96 -0.88 1.63 -11.33
C LEU A 96 -1.09 0.87 -12.63
N ARG A 97 -0.31 -0.18 -12.89
CA ARG A 97 -0.49 -1.05 -14.06
C ARG A 97 -1.87 -1.69 -14.09
N ALA A 98 -2.34 -2.22 -12.96
CA ALA A 98 -3.67 -2.81 -12.84
C ALA A 98 -4.79 -1.77 -13.08
N LEU A 99 -4.63 -0.55 -12.53
CA LEU A 99 -5.59 0.54 -12.74
C LEU A 99 -5.64 0.98 -14.20
N GLU A 100 -4.50 1.22 -14.83
CA GLU A 100 -4.41 1.64 -16.23
C GLU A 100 -4.95 0.58 -17.19
N ALA A 101 -4.63 -0.70 -16.95
CA ALA A 101 -5.18 -1.80 -17.73
C ALA A 101 -6.71 -1.87 -17.59
N GLY A 102 -7.24 -1.70 -16.38
CA GLY A 102 -8.67 -1.63 -16.11
C GLY A 102 -9.36 -0.46 -16.82
N LEU A 103 -8.74 0.72 -16.82
CA LEU A 103 -9.24 1.91 -17.53
C LEU A 103 -9.24 1.74 -19.06
N ARG A 104 -8.30 0.95 -19.59
CA ARG A 104 -8.17 0.66 -21.02
C ARG A 104 -8.92 -0.59 -21.45
N HIS A 105 -9.60 -1.27 -20.53
CA HIS A 105 -10.30 -2.53 -20.76
C HIS A 105 -9.40 -3.60 -21.41
N CYS A 106 -8.11 -3.61 -21.08
CA CYS A 106 -7.14 -4.61 -21.54
C CYS A 106 -6.56 -5.40 -20.36
N SER A 107 -5.89 -6.52 -20.64
CA SER A 107 -5.18 -7.25 -19.59
C SER A 107 -3.90 -6.51 -19.17
N GLU A 108 -3.43 -6.76 -17.95
CA GLU A 108 -2.14 -6.21 -17.49
C GLU A 108 -0.98 -6.62 -18.42
N GLN A 109 -1.06 -7.80 -19.05
CA GLN A 109 -0.01 -8.31 -19.94
C GLN A 109 -0.01 -7.62 -21.31
N ASP A 110 -1.19 -7.25 -21.81
CA ASP A 110 -1.36 -6.58 -23.10
C ASP A 110 -1.08 -5.07 -23.03
N PHE A 111 -1.01 -4.52 -21.82
CA PHE A 111 -0.68 -3.12 -21.60
C PHE A 111 0.83 -2.93 -21.42
N PRO A 112 1.53 -2.28 -22.36
CA PRO A 112 2.97 -2.01 -22.26
C PRO A 112 3.21 -0.91 -21.22
N PHE A 113 3.30 -1.29 -19.96
CA PHE A 113 3.57 -0.40 -18.84
C PHE A 113 4.84 -0.85 -18.13
N ASP A 114 5.96 -0.28 -18.57
CA ASP A 114 7.28 -0.55 -18.00
C ASP A 114 7.65 0.44 -16.87
N ARG A 115 8.81 0.22 -16.25
CA ARG A 115 9.36 1.11 -15.23
C ARG A 115 9.44 2.57 -15.69
N GLN A 116 9.75 2.84 -16.96
CA GLN A 116 9.89 4.20 -17.47
C GLN A 116 8.54 4.92 -17.55
N HIS A 117 7.48 4.21 -17.97
CA HIS A 117 6.12 4.74 -17.96
C HIS A 117 5.68 5.10 -16.54
N TRP A 118 5.95 4.22 -15.57
CA TRP A 118 5.68 4.51 -14.17
C TRP A 118 6.45 5.73 -13.66
N GLN A 119 7.75 5.85 -13.96
CA GLN A 119 8.54 7.02 -13.59
C GLN A 119 7.96 8.32 -14.17
N ARG A 120 7.56 8.31 -15.45
CA ARG A 120 6.92 9.48 -16.09
C ARG A 120 5.60 9.84 -15.42
N ALA A 121 4.77 8.84 -15.08
CA ALA A 121 3.52 9.07 -14.35
C ALA A 121 3.78 9.70 -12.97
N ARG A 122 4.78 9.20 -12.22
CA ARG A 122 5.18 9.77 -10.93
C ARG A 122 5.71 11.20 -11.05
N GLN A 123 6.50 11.49 -12.09
CA GLN A 123 7.00 12.83 -12.37
C GLN A 123 5.87 13.80 -12.71
N ALA A 124 4.91 13.38 -13.55
CA ALA A 124 3.74 14.19 -13.89
C ALA A 124 2.87 14.46 -12.65
N GLU A 125 2.65 13.45 -11.80
CA GLU A 125 1.95 13.64 -10.53
C GLU A 125 2.67 14.61 -9.60
N GLN A 126 3.99 14.51 -9.49
CA GLN A 126 4.78 15.42 -8.66
C GLN A 126 4.68 16.86 -9.19
N ALA A 127 4.85 17.06 -10.49
CA ALA A 127 4.70 18.36 -11.14
C ALA A 127 3.30 18.95 -10.89
N LEU A 128 2.24 18.14 -10.95
CA LEU A 128 0.88 18.57 -10.65
C LEU A 128 0.71 19.00 -9.19
N ARG A 129 1.30 18.24 -8.24
CA ARG A 129 1.26 18.59 -6.81
C ARG A 129 2.02 19.89 -6.54
N GLU A 130 3.17 20.08 -7.16
CA GLU A 130 3.96 21.30 -7.07
C GLU A 130 3.21 22.50 -7.65
N TYR A 131 2.57 22.32 -8.81
CA TYR A 131 1.71 23.31 -9.41
C TYR A 131 0.52 23.67 -8.51
N HIS A 132 -0.19 22.68 -7.94
CA HIS A 132 -1.28 22.95 -7.01
C HIS A 132 -0.82 23.67 -5.73
N ARG A 133 0.36 23.31 -5.20
CA ARG A 133 0.97 24.02 -4.07
C ARG A 133 1.24 25.48 -4.45
N HIS A 134 1.87 25.70 -5.60
CA HIS A 134 2.16 27.03 -6.12
C HIS A 134 0.88 27.86 -6.31
N VAL A 135 -0.15 27.30 -6.96
CA VAL A 135 -1.44 27.99 -7.18
C VAL A 135 -2.16 28.31 -5.86
N ARG A 136 -2.06 27.45 -4.85
CA ARG A 136 -2.60 27.73 -3.52
C ARG A 136 -1.87 28.90 -2.86
N ASP A 137 -0.55 28.90 -2.97
CA ASP A 137 0.31 29.90 -2.33
C ASP A 137 0.23 31.25 -3.09
N GLU A 138 0.14 31.23 -4.42
CA GLU A 138 -0.13 32.37 -5.30
C GLU A 138 -1.64 32.56 -5.54
N SER A 139 -2.42 32.53 -4.46
CA SER A 139 -3.89 32.72 -4.46
C SER A 139 -4.37 33.49 -5.69
N PHE A 140 -5.35 32.92 -6.41
CA PHE A 140 -6.14 33.62 -7.44
C PHE A 140 -6.85 34.83 -6.82
N VAL A 141 -6.10 35.86 -6.44
CA VAL A 141 -6.59 37.17 -6.08
C VAL A 141 -7.03 37.75 -7.42
N LEU A 142 -8.28 37.45 -7.79
CA LEU A 142 -8.99 38.25 -8.77
C LEU A 142 -8.84 39.69 -8.30
N ALA A 143 -8.25 40.52 -9.16
CA ALA A 143 -8.23 41.96 -8.93
C ALA A 143 -9.65 42.40 -8.52
N PRO A 144 -9.80 43.22 -7.48
CA PRO A 144 -11.12 43.63 -7.00
C PRO A 144 -11.92 44.15 -8.20
N PRO A 145 -13.15 43.66 -8.44
CA PRO A 145 -13.91 44.04 -9.62
C PRO A 145 -14.10 45.55 -9.62
N ASP A 146 -13.84 46.18 -10.77
CA ASP A 146 -14.15 47.59 -10.96
C ASP A 146 -15.62 47.80 -10.63
N GLN A 147 -15.88 48.62 -9.61
CA GLN A 147 -17.24 48.92 -9.18
C GLN A 147 -17.89 49.82 -10.25
N PHE A 148 -18.72 49.22 -11.10
CA PHE A 148 -19.55 50.00 -12.02
C PHE A 148 -20.61 50.76 -11.22
N ARG A 149 -20.51 52.09 -11.18
CA ARG A 149 -21.58 52.97 -10.68
C ARG A 149 -22.68 53.06 -11.73
N ILE A 150 -23.87 52.60 -11.37
CA ILE A 150 -25.10 52.84 -12.14
C ILE A 150 -25.59 54.25 -11.77
N HIS A 151 -25.74 55.11 -12.77
CA HIS A 151 -26.27 56.48 -12.65
C HIS A 151 -27.78 56.52 -12.92
#